data_AF-A0AAV5W551-F1
#
_entry.id   AF-A0AAV5W551-F1
#
_cell.length_a   1.000
_cell.length_b   1.000
_cell.length_c   1.000
_cell.angle_alpha   90.00
_cell.angle_beta   90.00
_cell.angle_gamma   90.00
#
_symmetry.space_group_name_H-M   'P 1'
#
loop_
_entity.id
_entity.type
_entity.pdbx_description
1 polymer ?
#
loop_
_entity_poly.entity_id
_entity_poly.type
_entity_poly.pdbx_seq_one_letter_code
_entity_poly.pdbx_strand_id
1 'polypeptide(L)'
;MKRITFTEGDRLLQGFFHRQANDGTIFHVRSCENPTIHVQFSGNKITATHAWQGDIKSYACFGGSLYFFADKIYKATFVPPEGIQIDAIRELEPEEKRESNMLLSRMRDGKKVIYRACDAPNDGIEIDAADDDLKDYYPLAIHRGKLVFLKYANEVSARAISKNIIGISILGTPMEKAIYANDDSAFIYLCTTWTLFMLEVSTMQLFSTKHRNGQKLCLEYVIGVHDGTITVKAYSRGEFRLYAAPIPNIQDMKEVLAVDKKRRREDVDLAEEIEKQTK
;
A
#
# COMPACT_ATOMS: atom_id res chain seq x y z
N MET A 1 -6.21 -12.45 18.87
CA MET A 1 -5.95 -11.25 18.01
C MET A 1 -5.48 -10.02 18.79
N LYS A 2 -4.31 -9.44 18.43
CA LYS A 2 -3.78 -8.20 19.01
C LYS A 2 -4.55 -6.96 18.56
N ARG A 3 -4.57 -5.94 19.43
CA ARG A 3 -5.19 -4.64 19.16
C ARG A 3 -4.13 -3.58 18.90
N ILE A 4 -4.37 -2.73 17.91
CA ILE A 4 -3.56 -1.53 17.64
C ILE A 4 -4.32 -0.28 18.12
N THR A 5 -3.61 0.66 18.72
CA THR A 5 -4.18 1.95 19.12
C THR A 5 -3.63 3.02 18.20
N PHE A 6 -4.53 3.60 17.40
CA PHE A 6 -4.22 4.74 16.56
C PHE A 6 -4.35 6.03 17.35
N THR A 7 -3.34 6.88 17.24
CA THR A 7 -3.37 8.27 17.69
C THR A 7 -3.88 9.11 16.54
N GLU A 8 -4.83 9.98 16.85
CA GLU A 8 -5.38 10.93 15.90
C GLU A 8 -4.33 12.00 15.54
N GLY A 9 -4.14 12.24 14.25
CA GLY A 9 -3.29 13.30 13.73
C GLY A 9 -4.13 14.38 13.04
N ASP A 10 -3.53 15.04 12.05
CA ASP A 10 -4.13 16.20 11.41
C ASP A 10 -5.43 15.90 10.68
N ARG A 11 -6.31 16.91 10.69
CA ARG A 11 -7.50 16.94 9.86
C ARG A 11 -7.09 16.99 8.39
N LEU A 12 -7.66 16.12 7.57
CA LEU A 12 -7.32 16.08 6.16
C LEU A 12 -7.99 17.21 5.40
N LEU A 13 -7.20 17.89 4.57
CA LEU A 13 -7.71 18.86 3.64
C LEU A 13 -8.58 18.16 2.60
N GLN A 14 -9.81 18.64 2.44
CA GLN A 14 -10.74 18.10 1.45
C GLN A 14 -10.16 18.26 0.03
N GLY A 15 -10.33 17.24 -0.80
CA GLY A 15 -9.81 17.22 -2.17
C GLY A 15 -8.31 16.93 -2.29
N PHE A 16 -7.63 16.57 -1.20
CA PHE A 16 -6.25 16.10 -1.23
C PHE A 16 -6.18 14.59 -0.97
N PHE A 17 -5.22 13.97 -1.66
CA PHE A 17 -4.75 12.62 -1.41
C PHE A 17 -3.40 12.66 -0.71
N HIS A 18 -3.06 11.57 -0.03
CA HIS A 18 -1.91 11.54 0.88
C HIS A 18 -1.01 10.36 0.53
N ARG A 19 0.30 10.61 0.45
CA ARG A 19 1.32 9.59 0.30
C ARG A 19 2.51 9.94 1.17
N GLN A 20 3.06 8.96 1.88
CA GLN A 20 4.26 9.15 2.68
C GLN A 20 5.45 8.50 1.98
N ALA A 21 6.51 9.27 1.83
CA ALA A 21 7.81 8.83 1.37
C ALA A 21 8.59 8.15 2.51
N ASN A 22 9.67 7.45 2.16
CA ASN A 22 10.43 6.61 3.09
C ASN A 22 11.13 7.42 4.20
N ASP A 23 11.43 8.68 3.93
CA ASP A 23 12.00 9.65 4.86
C ASP A 23 10.95 10.27 5.81
N GLY A 24 9.70 9.81 5.73
CA GLY A 24 8.60 10.29 6.57
C GLY A 24 7.83 11.47 5.98
N THR A 25 8.31 12.08 4.89
CA THR A 25 7.64 13.21 4.23
C THR A 25 6.26 12.81 3.73
N ILE A 26 5.22 13.51 4.19
CA ILE A 26 3.84 13.32 3.71
C ILE A 26 3.54 14.34 2.63
N PHE A 27 3.37 13.87 1.40
CA PHE A 27 2.90 14.67 0.27
C PHE A 27 1.37 14.70 0.25
N HIS A 28 0.82 15.90 0.20
CA HIS A 28 -0.59 16.18 0.00
C HIS A 28 -0.82 16.60 -1.46
N VAL A 29 -1.53 15.76 -2.21
CA VAL A 29 -1.69 15.89 -3.67
C VAL A 29 -3.15 16.19 -4.01
N ARG A 30 -3.40 17.34 -4.65
CA ARG A 30 -4.66 17.64 -5.36
C ARG A 30 -4.41 17.40 -6.84
N SER A 31 -5.21 16.53 -7.46
CA SER A 31 -4.94 16.03 -8.81
C SER A 31 -5.55 16.84 -9.95
N CYS A 32 -6.68 17.52 -9.71
CA CYS A 32 -7.45 18.27 -10.70
C CYS A 32 -7.84 19.65 -10.17
N GLU A 33 -8.32 20.52 -11.05
CA GLU A 33 -8.85 21.85 -10.70
C GLU A 33 -7.86 22.67 -9.86
N ASN A 34 -6.72 23.02 -10.48
CA ASN A 34 -5.51 23.58 -9.87
C ASN A 34 -4.67 22.50 -9.16
N PRO A 35 -4.03 21.61 -9.94
CA PRO A 35 -3.21 20.55 -9.37
C PRO A 35 -2.13 21.16 -8.48
N THR A 36 -2.00 20.61 -7.28
CA THR A 36 -1.17 21.18 -6.20
C THR A 36 -0.52 20.07 -5.42
N ILE A 37 0.77 20.21 -5.13
CA ILE A 37 1.51 19.34 -4.20
C ILE A 37 1.96 20.21 -3.04
N HIS A 38 1.74 19.77 -1.81
CA HIS A 38 2.33 20.45 -0.65
C HIS A 38 2.77 19.46 0.42
N VAL A 39 3.64 19.95 1.30
CA VAL A 39 4.09 19.27 2.52
C VAL A 39 3.88 20.20 3.71
N GLN A 40 3.70 19.63 4.89
CA GLN A 40 3.72 20.37 6.15
C GLN A 40 5.08 20.22 6.81
N PHE A 41 5.74 21.32 7.12
CA PHE A 41 7.07 21.32 7.74
C PHE A 41 7.18 22.43 8.77
N SER A 42 7.53 22.08 10.01
CA SER A 42 7.67 23.03 11.12
C SER A 42 6.46 23.97 11.28
N GLY A 43 5.25 23.44 11.14
CA GLY A 43 3.99 24.19 11.21
C GLY A 43 3.65 25.01 9.97
N ASN A 44 4.54 25.06 8.97
CA ASN A 44 4.34 25.80 7.73
C ASN A 44 3.90 24.88 6.60
N LYS A 45 3.07 25.41 5.70
CA LYS A 45 2.67 24.74 4.46
C LYS A 45 3.59 25.16 3.32
N ILE A 46 4.39 24.22 2.81
CA ILE A 46 5.27 24.44 1.66
C ILE A 46 4.59 23.86 0.43
N THR A 47 4.33 24.69 -0.58
CA THR A 47 3.48 24.34 -1.73
C THR A 47 4.22 24.51 -3.04
N ALA A 48 4.06 23.55 -3.95
CA ALA A 48 4.40 23.66 -5.35
C ALA A 48 3.13 23.63 -6.21
N THR A 49 3.01 24.63 -7.09
CA THR A 49 1.99 24.72 -8.14
C THR A 49 2.65 25.14 -9.45
N HIS A 50 2.02 24.79 -10.57
CA HIS A 50 2.42 25.22 -11.92
C HIS A 50 3.84 24.84 -12.38
N ALA A 51 4.56 24.01 -11.63
CA ALA A 51 5.88 23.50 -12.01
C ALA A 51 5.81 22.29 -12.97
N TRP A 52 4.59 21.91 -13.40
CA TRP A 52 4.30 20.87 -14.39
C TRP A 52 3.10 21.30 -15.24
N GLN A 53 2.88 20.63 -16.36
CA GLN A 53 1.75 20.89 -17.26
C GLN A 53 0.63 19.86 -17.08
N GLY A 54 -0.60 20.36 -17.01
CA GLY A 54 -1.82 19.53 -16.93
C GLY A 54 -2.12 18.94 -15.56
N ASP A 55 -3.20 18.16 -15.50
CA ASP A 55 -3.67 17.51 -14.29
C ASP A 55 -2.81 16.30 -13.92
N ILE A 56 -2.69 16.04 -12.62
CA ILE A 56 -2.00 14.85 -12.11
C ILE A 56 -2.93 13.65 -12.27
N LYS A 57 -2.60 12.74 -13.17
CA LYS A 57 -3.40 11.56 -13.49
C LYS A 57 -3.12 10.37 -12.57
N SER A 58 -1.90 10.25 -12.07
CA SER A 58 -1.48 9.20 -11.13
C SER A 58 -0.26 9.65 -10.33
N TYR A 59 -0.07 9.09 -9.13
CA TYR A 59 1.05 9.42 -8.25
C TYR A 59 1.34 8.31 -7.23
N ALA A 60 2.60 8.17 -6.83
CA ALA A 60 3.07 7.24 -5.80
C ALA A 60 4.38 7.75 -5.20
N CYS A 61 4.70 7.34 -3.98
CA CYS A 61 6.01 7.62 -3.39
C CYS A 61 6.94 6.41 -3.59
N PHE A 62 8.17 6.70 -4.02
CA PHE A 62 9.25 5.74 -4.13
C PHE A 62 10.49 6.39 -3.52
N GLY A 63 11.11 5.74 -2.53
CA GLY A 63 12.19 6.35 -1.76
C GLY A 63 11.73 7.63 -1.05
N GLY A 64 12.57 8.67 -1.04
CA GLY A 64 12.29 10.00 -0.46
C GLY A 64 11.52 10.95 -1.38
N SER A 65 10.77 10.47 -2.38
CA SER A 65 10.18 11.35 -3.39
C SER A 65 8.79 10.88 -3.84
N LEU A 66 7.97 11.84 -4.24
CA LEU A 66 6.69 11.59 -4.91
C LEU A 66 6.90 11.63 -6.42
N TYR A 67 6.59 10.53 -7.10
CA TYR A 67 6.54 10.46 -8.55
C TYR A 67 5.11 10.59 -9.01
N PHE A 68 4.88 11.34 -10.09
CA PHE A 68 3.55 11.55 -10.61
C PHE A 68 3.53 11.73 -12.12
N PHE A 69 2.42 11.36 -12.74
CA PHE A 69 2.21 11.50 -14.18
C PHE A 69 1.19 12.58 -14.46
N ALA A 70 1.54 13.52 -15.34
CA ALA A 70 0.62 14.53 -15.87
C ALA A 70 0.60 14.44 -17.41
N ASP A 71 1.38 15.28 -18.10
CA ASP A 71 1.78 15.08 -19.50
C ASP A 71 3.04 14.19 -19.61
N LYS A 72 3.96 14.34 -18.65
CA LYS A 72 5.19 13.57 -18.48
C LYS A 72 5.25 12.94 -17.09
N ILE A 73 6.30 12.16 -16.83
CA ILE A 73 6.61 11.66 -15.48
C ILE A 73 7.49 12.70 -14.78
N TYR A 74 7.02 13.17 -13.63
CA TYR A 74 7.70 14.14 -12.79
C TYR A 74 8.09 13.51 -11.46
N LYS A 75 9.12 14.08 -10.83
CA LYS A 75 9.57 13.79 -9.47
C LYS A 75 9.45 15.03 -8.61
N ALA A 76 8.75 14.92 -7.50
CA ALA A 76 8.71 15.92 -6.44
C ALA A 76 9.59 15.47 -5.28
N THR A 77 10.60 16.27 -4.97
CA THR A 77 11.51 16.06 -3.83
C THR A 77 11.32 17.20 -2.86
N PHE A 78 11.09 16.88 -1.58
CA PHE A 78 11.08 17.91 -0.55
C PHE A 78 12.51 18.19 -0.08
N VAL A 79 12.92 19.45 -0.15
CA VAL A 79 14.23 19.93 0.30
C VAL A 79 13.93 20.92 1.44
N PRO A 80 13.97 20.47 2.71
CA PRO A 80 13.66 21.33 3.85
C PRO A 80 14.84 22.25 4.21
N PRO A 81 14.59 23.55 4.48
CA PRO A 81 13.30 24.25 4.44
C PRO A 81 12.96 24.89 3.07
N GLU A 82 13.83 24.72 2.06
CA GLU A 82 13.84 25.47 0.80
C GLU A 82 12.55 25.37 0.00
N GLY A 83 11.98 24.17 -0.12
CA GLY A 83 10.80 23.99 -0.96
C GLY A 83 10.58 22.56 -1.45
N ILE A 84 9.61 22.43 -2.36
CA ILE A 84 9.42 21.21 -3.14
C ILE A 84 10.03 21.46 -4.52
N GLN A 85 11.10 20.74 -4.83
CA GLN A 85 11.69 20.73 -6.17
C GLN A 85 10.91 19.76 -7.06
N ILE A 86 10.53 20.21 -8.25
CA ILE A 86 9.82 19.41 -9.26
C ILE A 86 10.72 19.27 -10.49
N ASP A 87 11.10 18.03 -10.81
CA ASP A 87 11.91 17.72 -11.97
C ASP A 87 11.11 16.87 -12.97
N ALA A 88 11.15 17.22 -14.25
CA ALA A 88 10.65 16.35 -15.31
C ALA A 88 11.67 15.23 -15.55
N ILE A 89 11.26 13.98 -15.34
CA ILE A 89 12.16 12.82 -15.41
C ILE A 89 12.21 12.27 -16.83
N ARG A 90 11.05 12.00 -17.42
CA ARG A 90 10.95 11.47 -18.79
C ARG A 90 9.52 11.52 -19.31
N GLU A 91 9.40 11.31 -20.62
CA GLU A 91 8.12 11.06 -21.29
C GLU A 91 7.77 9.57 -21.24
N LEU A 92 6.49 9.27 -21.47
CA LEU A 92 6.02 7.91 -21.65
C LEU A 92 6.35 7.47 -23.09
N GLU A 93 7.04 6.35 -23.25
CA GLU A 93 7.35 5.77 -24.55
C GLU A 93 6.08 5.20 -25.20
N PRO A 94 5.95 5.20 -26.54
CA PRO A 94 4.73 4.78 -27.24
C PRO A 94 4.22 3.37 -26.90
N GLU A 95 5.13 2.46 -26.58
CA GLU A 95 4.86 1.06 -26.22
C GLU A 95 4.57 0.84 -24.72
N GLU A 96 4.76 1.86 -23.88
CA GLU A 96 4.47 1.79 -22.45
C GLU A 96 2.97 1.91 -22.20
N LYS A 97 2.45 1.02 -21.35
CA LYS A 97 1.10 1.07 -20.82
C LYS A 97 1.15 1.47 -19.36
N ARG A 98 0.23 2.34 -18.96
CA ARG A 98 0.04 2.71 -17.56
C ARG A 98 -0.70 1.59 -16.84
N GLU A 99 -0.16 1.20 -15.70
CA GLU A 99 -0.76 0.29 -14.74
C GLU A 99 -1.12 1.08 -13.46
N SER A 100 -1.65 0.43 -12.43
CA SER A 100 -2.02 1.08 -11.17
C SER A 100 -0.79 1.60 -10.39
N ASN A 101 -0.98 2.62 -9.55
CA ASN A 101 0.03 3.14 -8.60
C ASN A 101 1.40 3.50 -9.21
N MET A 102 1.43 4.21 -10.34
CA MET A 102 2.67 4.60 -11.03
C MET A 102 3.54 3.42 -11.46
N LEU A 103 2.91 2.26 -11.70
CA LEU A 103 3.54 1.18 -12.44
C LEU A 103 3.32 1.37 -13.94
N LEU A 104 4.28 0.91 -14.71
CA LEU A 104 4.27 0.90 -16.17
C LEU A 104 4.57 -0.51 -16.66
N SER A 105 4.05 -0.84 -17.84
CA SER A 105 4.32 -2.12 -18.48
C SER A 105 4.62 -1.96 -19.96
N ARG A 106 5.39 -2.89 -20.53
CA ARG A 106 5.65 -2.99 -21.96
C ARG A 106 5.91 -4.43 -22.37
N MET A 107 5.94 -4.68 -23.66
CA MET A 107 6.43 -5.95 -24.20
C MET A 107 7.95 -5.86 -24.42
N ARG A 108 8.69 -6.90 -24.01
CA ARG A 108 10.11 -7.11 -24.28
C ARG A 108 10.31 -8.58 -24.63
N ASP A 109 10.84 -8.84 -25.83
CA ASP A 109 11.11 -10.21 -26.33
C ASP A 109 9.89 -11.15 -26.22
N GLY A 110 8.70 -10.62 -26.53
CA GLY A 110 7.44 -11.37 -26.47
C GLY A 110 6.85 -11.55 -25.06
N LYS A 111 7.49 -11.02 -24.01
CA LYS A 111 7.00 -11.09 -22.63
C LYS A 111 6.59 -9.71 -22.10
N LYS A 112 5.57 -9.69 -21.24
CA LYS A 112 5.18 -8.47 -20.52
C LYS A 112 6.13 -8.25 -19.34
N VAL A 113 6.72 -7.05 -19.26
CA VAL A 113 7.52 -6.60 -18.12
C VAL A 113 6.81 -5.46 -17.41
N ILE A 114 6.97 -5.37 -16.09
CA ILE A 114 6.40 -4.30 -15.25
C ILE A 114 7.50 -3.66 -14.40
N TYR A 115 7.48 -2.33 -14.29
CA TYR A 115 8.44 -1.53 -13.55
C TYR A 115 7.75 -0.29 -12.95
N ARG A 116 8.43 0.39 -12.02
CA ARG A 116 7.94 1.68 -11.52
C ARG A 116 8.23 2.76 -12.54
N ALA A 117 7.43 3.80 -12.57
CA ALA A 117 7.65 4.95 -13.44
C ALA A 117 9.01 5.66 -13.22
N CYS A 118 9.59 5.50 -12.03
CA CYS A 118 10.91 6.03 -11.68
C CYS A 118 12.08 5.15 -12.14
N ASP A 119 11.82 3.89 -12.50
CA ASP A 119 12.86 2.94 -12.90
C ASP A 119 13.12 3.06 -14.40
N ALA A 120 14.29 2.60 -14.85
CA ALA A 120 14.55 2.48 -16.28
C ALA A 120 13.68 1.37 -16.88
N PRO A 121 13.13 1.54 -18.10
CA PRO A 121 12.34 0.50 -18.76
C PRO A 121 13.03 -0.87 -18.87
N ASN A 122 14.36 -0.88 -18.92
CA ASN A 122 15.17 -2.10 -19.01
C ASN A 122 15.22 -2.89 -17.68
N ASP A 123 14.90 -2.27 -16.56
CA ASP A 123 14.94 -2.88 -15.23
C ASP A 123 13.61 -3.57 -14.86
N GLY A 124 12.68 -3.69 -15.82
CA GLY A 124 11.38 -4.32 -15.62
C GLY A 124 11.44 -5.79 -15.22
N ILE A 125 10.51 -6.16 -14.34
CA ILE A 125 10.30 -7.52 -13.85
C ILE A 125 9.39 -8.24 -14.85
N GLU A 126 9.87 -9.36 -15.40
CA GLU A 126 9.08 -10.23 -16.26
C GLU A 126 7.94 -10.89 -15.49
N ILE A 127 6.76 -10.94 -16.11
CA ILE A 127 5.66 -11.78 -15.63
C ILE A 127 6.00 -13.24 -15.97
N ASP A 128 6.33 -14.02 -14.95
CA ASP A 128 6.78 -15.42 -15.04
C ASP A 128 5.72 -16.42 -14.53
N ALA A 129 4.44 -16.07 -14.62
CA ALA A 129 3.30 -16.93 -14.29
C ALA A 129 2.40 -17.14 -15.50
N ALA A 130 1.65 -18.25 -15.53
CA ALA A 130 0.67 -18.51 -16.56
C ALA A 130 -0.52 -17.54 -16.42
N ASP A 131 -1.18 -17.22 -17.55
CA ASP A 131 -2.33 -16.32 -17.57
C ASP A 131 -3.46 -16.81 -16.64
N ASP A 132 -3.66 -18.14 -16.56
CA ASP A 132 -4.65 -18.74 -15.67
C ASP A 132 -4.35 -18.51 -14.19
N ASP A 133 -3.08 -18.46 -13.79
CA ASP A 133 -2.68 -18.17 -12.41
C ASP A 133 -2.91 -16.71 -12.01
N LEU A 134 -2.85 -15.81 -13.00
CA LEU A 134 -3.08 -14.38 -12.87
C LEU A 134 -4.52 -13.98 -13.20
N LYS A 135 -5.41 -14.95 -13.41
CA LYS A 135 -6.81 -14.67 -13.69
C LYS A 135 -7.45 -13.86 -12.55
N ASP A 136 -8.00 -12.72 -12.92
CA ASP A 136 -8.59 -11.69 -12.05
C ASP A 136 -7.60 -10.98 -11.11
N TYR A 137 -6.31 -11.22 -11.26
CA TYR A 137 -5.28 -10.46 -10.59
C TYR A 137 -4.88 -9.24 -11.42
N TYR A 138 -4.57 -8.14 -10.76
CA TYR A 138 -4.02 -6.94 -11.40
C TYR A 138 -2.76 -6.47 -10.66
N PRO A 139 -1.76 -5.94 -11.39
CA PRO A 139 -0.52 -5.47 -10.79
C PRO A 139 -0.79 -4.20 -9.96
N LEU A 140 -0.22 -4.14 -8.75
CA LEU A 140 -0.48 -3.04 -7.83
C LEU A 140 0.76 -2.38 -7.26
N ALA A 141 1.83 -3.15 -7.04
CA ALA A 141 3.08 -2.62 -6.54
C ALA A 141 4.28 -3.50 -6.95
N ILE A 142 5.47 -2.96 -6.74
CA ILE A 142 6.73 -3.72 -6.72
C ILE A 142 7.27 -3.62 -5.30
N HIS A 143 7.68 -4.76 -4.73
CA HIS A 143 8.26 -4.86 -3.40
C HIS A 143 9.48 -5.77 -3.42
N ARG A 144 10.65 -5.21 -3.16
CA ARG A 144 11.95 -5.89 -3.07
C ARG A 144 12.22 -6.79 -4.29
N GLY A 145 11.98 -6.23 -5.48
CA GLY A 145 12.15 -6.92 -6.76
C GLY A 145 11.08 -7.95 -7.11
N LYS A 146 9.97 -8.01 -6.37
CA LYS A 146 8.80 -8.86 -6.66
C LYS A 146 7.60 -8.02 -7.04
N LEU A 147 6.84 -8.48 -8.03
CA LEU A 147 5.55 -7.91 -8.40
C LEU A 147 4.50 -8.34 -7.37
N VAL A 148 3.70 -7.39 -6.92
CA VAL A 148 2.56 -7.61 -6.04
C VAL A 148 1.30 -7.46 -6.87
N PHE A 149 0.59 -8.57 -7.02
CA PHE A 149 -0.69 -8.65 -7.70
C PHE A 149 -1.81 -8.76 -6.67
N LEU A 150 -2.91 -8.06 -6.93
CA LEU A 150 -4.08 -8.04 -6.07
C LEU A 150 -5.27 -8.68 -6.80
N LYS A 151 -6.05 -9.49 -6.08
CA LYS A 151 -7.32 -10.06 -6.52
C LYS A 151 -8.38 -9.84 -5.44
N TYR A 152 -9.63 -9.70 -5.85
CA TYR A 152 -10.76 -9.67 -4.94
C TYR A 152 -11.28 -11.08 -4.69
N ALA A 153 -11.50 -11.42 -3.43
CA ALA A 153 -11.97 -12.73 -3.01
C ALA A 153 -12.84 -12.64 -1.74
N ASN A 154 -13.36 -13.79 -1.33
CA ASN A 154 -14.16 -13.94 -0.10
C ASN A 154 -13.29 -14.08 1.16
N GLU A 155 -11.97 -14.02 1.03
CA GLU A 155 -11.04 -14.09 2.14
C GLU A 155 -9.79 -13.26 1.86
N VAL A 156 -9.13 -12.80 2.93
CA VAL A 156 -7.81 -12.19 2.83
C VAL A 156 -6.76 -13.29 2.91
N SER A 157 -5.99 -13.46 1.85
CA SER A 157 -4.92 -14.45 1.77
C SER A 157 -3.75 -13.92 0.94
N ALA A 158 -2.59 -14.54 1.09
CA ALA A 158 -1.41 -14.21 0.30
C ALA A 158 -0.66 -15.49 -0.06
N ARG A 159 -0.12 -15.55 -1.28
CA ARG A 159 0.69 -16.68 -1.75
C ARG A 159 1.76 -16.20 -2.72
N ALA A 160 2.87 -16.93 -2.80
CA ALA A 160 3.77 -16.80 -3.94
C ALA A 160 3.10 -17.48 -5.14
N ILE A 161 2.89 -16.74 -6.23
CA ILE A 161 2.39 -17.30 -7.49
C ILE A 161 3.58 -17.87 -8.27
N SER A 162 4.69 -17.14 -8.28
CA SER A 162 5.95 -17.53 -8.91
C SER A 162 7.13 -17.05 -8.06
N LYS A 163 8.36 -17.17 -8.58
CA LYS A 163 9.55 -16.61 -7.93
C LYS A 163 9.47 -15.08 -7.84
N ASN A 164 8.91 -14.43 -8.86
CA ASN A 164 8.87 -12.96 -8.95
C ASN A 164 7.50 -12.37 -8.60
N ILE A 165 6.46 -13.18 -8.41
CA ILE A 165 5.09 -12.69 -8.24
C ILE A 165 4.50 -13.14 -6.89
N ILE A 166 4.00 -12.16 -6.15
CA ILE A 166 3.19 -12.32 -4.94
C ILE A 166 1.74 -12.04 -5.31
N GLY A 167 0.85 -13.00 -5.05
CA GLY A 167 -0.60 -12.80 -5.15
C GLY A 167 -1.20 -12.52 -3.79
N ILE A 168 -1.94 -11.44 -3.67
CA ILE A 168 -2.73 -11.08 -2.49
C ILE A 168 -4.21 -11.11 -2.88
N SER A 169 -5.02 -11.83 -2.11
CA SER A 169 -6.47 -11.78 -2.21
C SER A 169 -7.02 -10.92 -1.09
N ILE A 170 -7.99 -10.04 -1.36
CA ILE A 170 -8.64 -9.20 -0.35
C ILE A 170 -10.16 -9.26 -0.42
N LEU A 171 -10.79 -9.01 0.73
CA LEU A 171 -12.23 -8.84 0.87
C LEU A 171 -12.70 -7.49 0.34
N GLY A 172 -13.77 -7.49 -0.47
CA GLY A 172 -14.58 -6.30 -0.73
C GLY A 172 -14.32 -5.61 -2.07
N THR A 173 -14.73 -4.34 -2.15
CA THR A 173 -14.72 -3.51 -3.36
C THR A 173 -13.37 -2.84 -3.62
N PRO A 174 -13.13 -2.35 -4.85
CA PRO A 174 -11.86 -1.78 -5.23
C PRO A 174 -11.40 -0.62 -4.36
N MET A 175 -10.33 -0.87 -3.62
CA MET A 175 -9.54 0.18 -3.00
C MET A 175 -8.09 -0.05 -3.42
N GLU A 176 -7.73 0.34 -4.65
CA GLU A 176 -6.34 0.28 -5.16
C GLU A 176 -5.32 0.95 -4.22
N LYS A 177 -5.82 1.84 -3.35
CA LYS A 177 -5.04 2.58 -2.35
C LYS A 177 -4.81 1.78 -1.07
N ALA A 178 -5.47 0.64 -0.87
CA ALA A 178 -5.42 -0.13 0.38
C ALA A 178 -4.05 -0.73 0.69
N ILE A 179 -3.16 -0.84 -0.30
CA ILE A 179 -1.86 -1.51 -0.15
C ILE A 179 -0.72 -0.50 -0.13
N TYR A 180 0.19 -0.68 0.82
CA TYR A 180 1.46 0.01 0.90
C TYR A 180 2.60 -1.02 0.89
N ALA A 181 3.48 -0.89 -0.10
CA ALA A 181 4.57 -1.81 -0.36
C ALA A 181 5.84 -1.00 -0.65
N ASN A 182 6.68 -0.88 0.38
CA ASN A 182 7.96 -0.17 0.33
C ASN A 182 9.10 -1.18 0.45
N ASP A 183 10.15 -1.02 -0.35
CA ASP A 183 11.32 -1.92 -0.37
C ASP A 183 12.12 -1.92 0.93
N ASP A 184 12.07 -0.83 1.70
CA ASP A 184 12.77 -0.72 2.98
C ASP A 184 12.05 -1.47 4.11
N SER A 185 10.79 -1.86 3.89
CA SER A 185 10.01 -2.64 4.84
C SER A 185 10.18 -4.15 4.60
N ALA A 186 10.19 -4.94 5.67
CA ALA A 186 10.07 -6.40 5.55
C ALA A 186 8.62 -6.86 5.25
N PHE A 187 7.66 -5.93 5.32
CA PHE A 187 6.23 -6.17 5.21
C PHE A 187 5.59 -5.40 4.08
N ILE A 188 4.58 -6.02 3.49
CA ILE A 188 3.53 -5.33 2.72
C ILE A 188 2.36 -5.07 3.67
N TYR A 189 1.87 -3.84 3.72
CA TYR A 189 0.75 -3.45 4.56
C TYR A 189 -0.49 -3.33 3.69
N LEU A 190 -1.62 -3.81 4.20
CA LEU A 190 -2.90 -3.70 3.52
C LEU A 190 -4.02 -3.44 4.53
N CYS A 191 -4.96 -2.58 4.22
CA CYS A 191 -6.10 -2.34 5.10
C CYS A 191 -7.43 -2.64 4.42
N THR A 192 -8.32 -3.28 5.16
CA THR A 192 -9.77 -3.25 4.89
C THR A 192 -10.42 -2.23 5.80
N THR A 193 -11.73 -1.99 5.67
CA THR A 193 -12.47 -1.01 6.46
C THR A 193 -12.19 -1.09 7.97
N TRP A 194 -11.89 -2.26 8.51
CA TRP A 194 -11.78 -2.45 9.97
C TRP A 194 -10.47 -3.08 10.44
N THR A 195 -9.66 -3.59 9.51
CA THR A 195 -8.52 -4.44 9.83
C THR A 195 -7.30 -3.99 9.04
N LEU A 196 -6.19 -3.81 9.75
CA LEU A 196 -4.88 -3.69 9.14
C LEU A 196 -4.24 -5.06 9.11
N PHE A 197 -3.83 -5.50 7.92
CA PHE A 197 -3.02 -6.70 7.76
C PHE A 197 -1.59 -6.33 7.36
N MET A 198 -0.67 -7.21 7.73
CA MET A 198 0.75 -7.10 7.41
C MET A 198 1.20 -8.45 6.88
N LEU A 199 1.79 -8.46 5.69
CA LEU A 199 2.32 -9.65 5.05
C LEU A 199 3.84 -9.66 5.19
N GLU A 200 4.39 -10.62 5.93
CA GLU A 200 5.84 -10.88 5.98
C GLU A 200 6.24 -11.63 4.70
N VAL A 201 6.91 -10.94 3.78
CA VAL A 201 7.15 -11.48 2.42
C VAL A 201 8.11 -12.67 2.41
N SER A 202 9.05 -12.74 3.35
CA SER A 202 10.00 -13.86 3.46
C SER A 202 9.34 -15.18 3.86
N THR A 203 8.28 -15.12 4.68
CA THR A 203 7.58 -16.29 5.21
C THR A 203 6.20 -16.49 4.60
N MET A 204 5.72 -15.52 3.82
CA MET A 204 4.35 -15.40 3.33
C MET A 204 3.29 -15.45 4.46
N GLN A 205 3.69 -15.12 5.69
CA GLN A 205 2.77 -15.10 6.82
C GLN A 205 1.98 -13.80 6.86
N LEU A 206 0.66 -13.94 6.92
CA LEU A 206 -0.26 -12.83 7.04
C LEU A 206 -0.65 -12.61 8.51
N PHE A 207 -0.43 -11.40 8.99
CA PHE A 207 -0.79 -10.93 10.31
C PHE A 207 -1.97 -9.97 10.20
N SER A 208 -2.83 -9.92 11.23
CA SER A 208 -3.94 -8.97 11.28
C SER A 208 -4.07 -8.30 12.63
N THR A 209 -4.43 -7.03 12.63
CA THR A 209 -4.75 -6.24 13.82
C THR A 209 -6.09 -5.55 13.68
N LYS A 210 -6.84 -5.56 14.78
CA LYS A 210 -8.05 -4.75 14.92
C LYS A 210 -7.74 -3.51 15.75
N HIS A 211 -8.40 -2.41 15.44
CA HIS A 211 -8.29 -1.22 16.29
C HIS A 211 -8.91 -1.50 17.68
N ARG A 212 -8.34 -0.89 18.73
CA ARG A 212 -8.84 -1.04 20.11
C ARG A 212 -10.19 -0.33 20.30
N ASN A 213 -11.16 -1.05 20.87
CA ASN A 213 -12.55 -0.60 21.13
C ASN A 213 -12.65 0.84 21.69
N GLY A 214 -13.58 1.63 21.14
CA GLY A 214 -14.03 2.93 21.67
C GLY A 214 -14.41 3.94 20.57
N GLN A 215 -13.70 3.93 19.46
CA GLN A 215 -14.00 4.73 18.27
C GLN A 215 -14.21 3.79 17.08
N LYS A 216 -15.34 3.93 16.37
CA LYS A 216 -15.54 3.28 15.07
C LYS A 216 -14.59 3.97 14.08
N LEU A 217 -13.44 3.34 13.83
CA LEU A 217 -12.45 3.82 12.88
C LEU A 217 -12.59 3.02 11.59
N CYS A 218 -13.06 3.66 10.52
CA CYS A 218 -13.14 3.04 9.20
C CYS A 218 -11.85 3.34 8.44
N LEU A 219 -10.93 2.39 8.36
CA LEU A 219 -9.70 2.54 7.60
C LEU A 219 -10.02 2.66 6.11
N GLU A 220 -9.41 3.62 5.43
CA GLU A 220 -9.59 3.83 3.99
C GLU A 220 -8.35 3.36 3.22
N TYR A 221 -7.16 3.84 3.60
CA TYR A 221 -5.89 3.35 3.04
C TYR A 221 -4.69 3.61 3.94
N VAL A 222 -3.64 2.81 3.74
CA VAL A 222 -2.31 3.04 4.30
C VAL A 222 -1.62 4.16 3.52
N ILE A 223 -1.14 5.19 4.22
CA ILE A 223 -0.43 6.33 3.61
C ILE A 223 1.06 6.04 3.51
N GLY A 224 1.62 5.44 4.56
CA GLY A 224 2.96 4.88 4.56
C GLY A 224 3.43 4.44 5.94
N VAL A 225 4.71 4.10 6.00
CA VAL A 225 5.40 3.65 7.20
C VAL A 225 6.75 4.35 7.28
N HIS A 226 7.04 4.92 8.44
CA HIS A 226 8.31 5.57 8.73
C HIS A 226 8.64 5.42 10.23
N ASP A 227 9.90 5.13 10.55
CA ASP A 227 10.39 4.97 11.93
C ASP A 227 9.50 4.12 12.84
N GLY A 228 9.12 2.93 12.34
CA GLY A 228 8.28 1.98 13.08
C GLY A 228 6.84 2.45 13.30
N THR A 229 6.41 3.54 12.66
CA THR A 229 5.06 4.09 12.75
C THR A 229 4.34 3.90 11.43
N ILE A 230 3.14 3.31 11.47
CA ILE A 230 2.23 3.26 10.33
C ILE A 230 1.29 4.46 10.36
N THR A 231 1.15 5.14 9.22
CA THR A 231 0.18 6.22 9.02
C THR A 231 -0.92 5.77 8.06
N VAL A 232 -2.18 6.00 8.45
CA VAL A 232 -3.36 5.62 7.68
C VAL A 232 -4.33 6.79 7.54
N LYS A 233 -5.08 6.81 6.44
CA LYS A 233 -6.29 7.62 6.32
C LYS A 233 -7.47 6.81 6.84
N ALA A 234 -8.27 7.40 7.71
CA ALA A 234 -9.48 6.76 8.19
C ALA A 234 -10.61 7.76 8.44
N TYR A 235 -11.84 7.26 8.36
CA TYR A 235 -13.05 8.00 8.68
C TYR A 235 -13.46 7.75 10.13
N SER A 236 -13.65 8.83 10.89
CA SER A 236 -14.24 8.79 12.21
C SER A 236 -15.02 10.06 12.49
N ARG A 237 -16.09 9.96 13.29
CA ARG A 237 -16.88 11.10 13.75
C ARG A 237 -17.35 12.06 12.64
N GLY A 238 -17.65 11.54 11.45
CA GLY A 238 -18.16 12.34 10.35
C GLY A 238 -17.12 12.80 9.33
N GLU A 239 -15.82 12.59 9.58
CA GLU A 239 -14.76 13.13 8.72
C GLU A 239 -13.54 12.23 8.56
N PHE A 240 -12.76 12.51 7.51
CA PHE A 240 -11.49 11.85 7.24
C PHE A 240 -10.35 12.54 7.97
N ARG A 241 -9.52 11.77 8.68
CA ARG A 241 -8.33 12.24 9.42
C ARG A 241 -7.14 11.32 9.18
N LEU A 242 -5.95 11.83 9.48
CA LEU A 242 -4.76 11.00 9.61
C LEU A 242 -4.76 10.31 10.96
N TYR A 243 -4.29 9.08 10.97
CA TYR A 243 -4.08 8.30 12.17
C TYR A 243 -2.71 7.64 12.10
N ALA A 244 -2.00 7.63 13.21
CA ALA A 244 -0.68 7.03 13.32
C ALA A 244 -0.66 6.01 14.46
N ALA A 245 0.04 4.90 14.28
CA ALA A 245 0.25 3.92 15.33
C ALA A 245 1.63 3.28 15.21
N PRO A 246 2.26 2.89 16.34
CA PRO A 246 3.44 2.05 16.27
C PRO A 246 3.07 0.70 15.64
N ILE A 247 3.96 0.18 14.79
CA ILE A 247 3.83 -1.16 14.22
C ILE A 247 3.90 -2.19 15.37
N PRO A 248 2.96 -3.12 15.47
CA PRO A 248 2.99 -4.15 16.51
C PRO A 248 4.26 -5.00 16.41
N ASN A 249 4.81 -5.39 17.56
CA ASN A 249 5.89 -6.36 17.61
C ASN A 249 5.43 -7.70 17.02
N ILE A 250 6.13 -8.14 15.96
CA ILE A 250 5.81 -9.35 15.20
C ILE A 250 5.93 -10.61 16.05
N GLN A 251 6.90 -10.67 16.96
CA GLN A 251 7.09 -11.83 17.82
C GLN A 251 5.83 -12.09 18.64
N ASP A 252 5.31 -11.02 19.24
CA ASP A 252 4.07 -11.12 19.98
C ASP A 252 2.85 -11.44 19.09
N MET A 253 2.86 -11.04 17.81
CA MET A 253 1.80 -11.41 16.87
C MET A 253 1.87 -12.89 16.50
N LYS A 254 3.07 -13.43 16.32
CA LYS A 254 3.32 -14.86 16.05
C LYS A 254 2.84 -15.72 17.22
N GLU A 255 3.08 -15.29 18.45
CA GLU A 255 2.59 -15.98 19.66
C GLU A 255 1.06 -16.02 19.71
N VAL A 256 0.40 -14.89 19.45
CA VAL A 256 -1.07 -14.85 19.42
C VAL A 256 -1.64 -15.74 18.32
N LEU A 257 -1.02 -15.78 17.14
CA LEU A 257 -1.44 -16.68 16.06
C LEU A 257 -1.23 -18.16 16.42
N ALA A 258 -0.15 -18.51 17.11
CA ALA A 258 0.11 -19.87 17.56
C ALA A 258 -0.94 -20.34 18.57
N VAL A 259 -1.31 -19.48 19.54
CA VAL A 259 -2.36 -19.75 20.51
C VAL A 259 -3.74 -19.88 19.83
N ASP A 260 -4.08 -18.97 18.91
CA ASP A 260 -5.36 -19.00 18.18
C ASP A 260 -5.46 -20.28 17.31
N LYS A 261 -4.37 -20.72 16.67
CA LYS A 261 -4.34 -22.00 15.92
C LYS A 261 -4.50 -23.22 16.83
N LYS A 262 -3.84 -23.23 17.99
CA LYS A 262 -3.94 -24.33 18.97
C LYS A 262 -5.38 -24.49 19.46
N ARG A 263 -6.02 -23.39 19.85
CA ARG A 263 -7.43 -23.38 20.29
C ARG A 263 -8.39 -23.91 19.22
N ARG A 264 -8.26 -23.43 17.97
CA ARG A 264 -9.11 -23.93 16.87
C ARG A 264 -8.97 -25.42 16.63
N ARG A 265 -7.76 -25.97 16.81
CA ARG A 265 -7.53 -27.41 16.70
C ARG A 265 -8.21 -28.16 17.84
N GLU A 266 -8.06 -27.67 19.07
CA GLU A 266 -8.75 -28.23 20.25
C GLU A 266 -10.28 -28.20 20.09
N ASP A 267 -10.84 -27.11 19.55
CA ASP A 267 -12.29 -26.99 19.28
C ASP A 267 -12.79 -28.00 18.23
N VAL A 268 -12.00 -28.23 17.17
CA VAL A 268 -12.33 -29.22 16.12
C VAL A 268 -12.23 -30.64 16.68
N ASP A 269 -11.16 -30.96 17.40
CA ASP A 269 -10.95 -32.27 18.01
C ASP A 269 -12.09 -32.60 19.01
N LEU A 270 -12.53 -31.61 19.80
CA LEU A 270 -13.69 -31.75 20.70
C LEU A 270 -15.01 -31.99 19.94
N ALA A 271 -15.24 -31.28 18.85
CA ALA A 271 -16.44 -31.45 18.04
C ALA A 271 -16.52 -32.86 17.42
N GLU A 272 -15.39 -33.37 16.94
CA GLU A 272 -15.28 -34.74 16.41
C GLU A 272 -15.49 -35.80 17.51
N GLU A 273 -15.03 -35.55 18.74
CA GLU A 273 -15.24 -36.46 19.88
C GLU A 273 -16.72 -36.52 20.28
N ILE A 274 -17.40 -35.37 20.35
CA ILE A 274 -18.85 -35.30 20.61
C ILE A 274 -19.64 -36.05 19.54
N GLU A 275 -19.25 -35.93 18.26
CA GLU A 275 -19.90 -36.65 17.16
C GLU A 275 -19.72 -38.18 17.27
N LYS A 276 -18.57 -38.65 17.77
CA LYS A 276 -18.32 -40.09 17.98
C LYS A 276 -19.12 -40.65 19.15
N GLN A 277 -19.35 -39.88 20.21
CA GLN A 277 -20.12 -40.32 21.37
C GLN A 277 -21.64 -40.32 21.14
N THR A 278 -22.12 -39.64 20.09
CA THR A 278 -23.54 -39.51 19.76
C THR A 278 -24.02 -40.48 18.67
N LYS A 279 -23.15 -41.35 18.16
CA LYS A 279 -23.44 -42.44 17.21
C LYS A 279 -23.34 -43.79 17.90
#